data_AF-Q7YWY4-F1
#
_entry.id   AF-Q7YWY4-F1
#
_cell.length_a   1.000
_cell.length_b   1.000
_cell.length_c   1.000
_cell.angle_alpha   90.00
_cell.angle_beta   90.00
_cell.angle_gamma   90.00
#
_symmetry.space_group_name_H-M   'P 1'
#
loop_
_entity.id
_entity.type
_entity.pdbx_description
1 polymer ?
#
loop_
_entity_poly.entity_id
_entity_poly.type
_entity_poly.pdbx_seq_one_letter_code
_entity_poly.pdbx_strand_id
1 'polypeptide(L)'
;MKFSSTIIFLIFLLVPSLKCAFRTGHRHDWYEKNRLKVSCLQQDDPVGRNAVSRCWFWEGMKSWFRRTSISWYPEQTKTWNMTELTAHCDKYYTCMENTKCYKDFVLFETLDRCSHDAFNIGPMSFCYSTLRDVAKNFPDKLSSCVKEHLDATPTRKWTCEIAQDLGNCLLPDVKNYCEPNFLPIFKEHQDSRMFNLGCDGRLKFKDMEDLKDHNATDLVGSSVEIE
;
A
#
# COMPACT_ATOMS: atom_id res chain seq x y z
N MET A 1 19.20 -48.11 26.64
CA MET A 1 18.38 -46.88 26.74
C MET A 1 17.46 -46.84 25.53
N LYS A 2 16.15 -47.07 25.73
CA LYS A 2 15.15 -47.00 24.65
C LYS A 2 14.91 -45.52 24.35
N PHE A 3 15.55 -44.98 23.32
CA PHE A 3 15.26 -43.64 22.84
C PHE A 3 13.82 -43.62 22.33
N SER A 4 12.98 -42.81 23.00
CA SER A 4 11.57 -42.64 22.68
C SER A 4 11.43 -42.21 21.22
N SER A 5 10.73 -43.03 20.43
CA SER A 5 10.50 -42.86 18.98
C SER A 5 10.00 -41.45 18.60
N THR A 6 9.42 -40.72 19.54
CA THR A 6 8.96 -39.34 19.39
C THR A 6 10.07 -38.32 19.16
N ILE A 7 11.25 -38.48 19.78
CA ILE A 7 12.34 -37.48 19.65
C ILE A 7 13.01 -37.60 18.28
N ILE A 8 13.15 -38.83 17.76
CA ILE A 8 13.72 -39.06 16.43
C ILE A 8 12.79 -38.49 15.35
N PHE A 9 11.47 -38.64 15.51
CA PHE A 9 10.49 -38.07 14.57
C PHE A 9 10.52 -36.54 14.52
N LEU A 10 10.71 -35.87 15.67
CA LEU A 10 10.85 -34.41 15.72
C LEU A 10 12.12 -33.91 15.02
N ILE A 11 13.23 -34.65 15.11
CA ILE A 11 14.46 -34.30 14.38
C ILE A 11 14.27 -34.51 12.88
N PHE A 12 13.61 -35.60 12.46
CA PHE A 12 13.35 -35.84 11.02
C PHE A 12 12.34 -34.88 10.40
N LEU A 13 11.43 -34.27 11.17
CA LEU A 13 10.57 -33.20 10.67
C LEU A 13 11.28 -31.84 10.59
N LEU A 14 12.38 -31.65 11.33
CA LEU A 14 13.15 -30.40 11.32
C LEU A 14 14.32 -30.41 10.33
N VAL A 15 14.81 -31.57 9.89
CA VAL A 15 16.04 -31.64 9.08
C VAL A 15 15.86 -31.46 7.56
N PRO A 16 14.76 -31.86 6.89
CA PRO A 16 14.64 -31.66 5.44
C PRO A 16 14.20 -30.24 5.03
N SER A 17 13.59 -29.46 5.94
CA SER A 17 13.20 -28.07 5.65
C SER A 17 14.36 -27.08 5.75
N LEU A 18 15.48 -27.45 6.38
CA LEU A 18 16.65 -26.56 6.52
C LEU A 18 17.57 -26.53 5.28
N LYS A 19 17.48 -27.53 4.38
CA LYS A 19 18.32 -27.55 3.16
C LYS A 19 17.72 -26.81 1.95
N CYS A 20 16.42 -26.53 1.94
CA CYS A 20 15.80 -25.76 0.85
C CYS A 20 15.72 -24.24 1.14
N ALA A 21 15.97 -23.79 2.36
CA ALA A 21 15.87 -22.37 2.71
C ALA A 21 17.15 -21.55 2.48
N PHE A 22 18.31 -22.19 2.24
CA PHE A 22 19.57 -21.50 1.94
C PHE A 22 19.88 -21.44 0.44
N ARG A 23 18.86 -21.38 -0.42
CA ARG A 23 19.05 -20.95 -1.81
C ARG A 23 19.30 -19.44 -1.80
N THR A 24 20.57 -19.10 -1.57
CA THR A 24 21.15 -17.77 -1.79
C THR A 24 20.91 -17.38 -3.24
N GLY A 25 20.08 -16.37 -3.48
CA GLY A 25 19.84 -15.88 -4.85
C GLY A 25 18.91 -14.69 -4.93
N HIS A 26 17.85 -14.68 -4.13
CA HIS A 26 16.98 -13.52 -4.04
C HIS A 26 16.78 -13.19 -2.57
N ARG A 27 17.78 -12.56 -1.93
CA ARG A 27 17.42 -11.61 -0.88
C ARG A 27 16.47 -10.65 -1.60
N HIS A 28 15.18 -10.70 -1.26
CA HIS A 28 14.26 -9.64 -1.65
C HIS A 28 15.01 -8.34 -1.40
N ASP A 29 15.26 -7.57 -2.45
CA ASP A 29 15.86 -6.25 -2.34
C ASP A 29 14.76 -5.39 -1.72
N TRP A 30 14.50 -5.63 -0.43
CA TRP A 30 13.44 -5.01 0.36
C TRP A 30 13.63 -3.49 0.43
N TYR A 31 14.83 -3.03 0.04
CA TYR A 31 15.21 -1.68 -0.30
C TYR A 31 15.44 -1.60 -1.82
N GLU A 32 14.44 -1.21 -2.61
CA GLU A 32 14.75 -0.78 -3.98
C GLU A 32 15.66 0.44 -3.88
N LYS A 33 16.96 0.29 -4.21
CA LYS A 33 17.97 1.35 -4.01
C LYS A 33 17.53 2.70 -4.60
N ASN A 34 16.79 2.68 -5.69
CA ASN A 34 16.28 3.86 -6.39
C ASN A 34 15.26 4.68 -5.57
N ARG A 35 14.68 4.09 -4.52
CA ARG A 35 13.75 4.73 -3.58
C ARG A 35 14.44 5.48 -2.46
N LEU A 36 15.72 5.18 -2.23
CA LEU A 36 16.52 5.78 -1.17
C LEU A 36 17.29 6.99 -1.66
N LYS A 37 17.60 7.90 -0.74
CA LYS A 37 18.57 8.97 -0.92
C LYS A 37 19.96 8.40 -1.03
N VAL A 38 20.79 9.00 -1.87
CA VAL A 38 22.18 8.57 -2.13
C VAL A 38 23.00 8.53 -0.83
N SER A 39 22.77 9.47 0.08
CA SER A 39 23.42 9.52 1.39
C SER A 39 23.22 8.25 2.23
N CYS A 40 22.12 7.52 2.04
CA CYS A 40 21.85 6.26 2.76
C CYS A 40 22.37 5.01 2.06
N LEU A 41 22.98 5.15 0.87
CA LEU A 41 23.58 4.05 0.13
C LEU A 41 25.09 3.89 0.40
N GLN A 42 25.67 4.76 1.23
CA GLN A 42 27.09 4.74 1.61
C GLN A 42 27.47 3.45 2.32
N GLN A 43 28.46 2.72 1.82
CA GLN A 43 28.78 1.37 2.30
C GLN A 43 29.32 1.37 3.73
N ASP A 44 30.06 2.41 4.10
CA ASP A 44 30.73 2.65 5.38
C ASP A 44 29.80 3.16 6.48
N ASP A 45 28.66 3.76 6.14
CA ASP A 45 27.61 4.13 7.11
C ASP A 45 26.35 3.26 6.93
N PRO A 46 26.20 2.17 7.71
CA PRO A 46 25.01 1.34 7.66
C PRO A 46 23.85 1.87 8.51
N VAL A 47 24.00 2.99 9.25
CA VAL A 47 23.00 3.46 10.22
C VAL A 47 21.65 3.69 9.55
N GLY A 48 21.64 4.39 8.42
CA GLY A 48 20.43 4.65 7.64
C GLY A 48 19.76 3.36 7.15
N ARG A 49 20.52 2.44 6.53
CA ARG A 49 20.00 1.14 6.07
C ARG A 49 19.44 0.30 7.20
N ASN A 50 20.11 0.27 8.34
CA ASN A 50 19.67 -0.47 9.52
C ASN A 50 18.39 0.12 10.11
N ALA A 51 18.26 1.45 10.14
CA ALA A 51 17.03 2.12 10.58
C ALA A 51 15.85 1.80 9.63
N VAL A 52 16.08 1.88 8.33
CA VAL A 52 15.11 1.51 7.27
C VAL A 52 14.68 0.04 7.41
N SER A 53 15.62 -0.88 7.63
CA SER A 53 15.33 -2.30 7.87
C SER A 53 14.46 -2.51 9.09
N ARG A 54 14.78 -1.81 10.19
CA ARG A 54 14.00 -1.90 11.44
C ARG A 54 12.59 -1.35 11.27
N CYS A 55 12.41 -0.22 10.59
CA CYS A 55 11.08 0.34 10.32
C CYS A 55 10.26 -0.59 9.43
N TRP A 56 10.85 -1.07 8.33
CA TRP A 56 10.21 -2.03 7.43
C TRP A 56 9.76 -3.29 8.18
N PHE A 57 10.63 -3.84 9.04
CA PHE A 57 10.29 -5.03 9.81
C PHE A 57 9.21 -4.74 10.86
N TRP A 58 9.44 -3.80 11.77
CA TRP A 58 8.55 -3.61 12.93
C TRP A 58 7.24 -2.90 12.58
N GLU A 59 7.31 -1.76 11.89
CA GLU A 59 6.10 -1.04 11.50
C GLU A 59 5.42 -1.67 10.30
N GLY A 60 6.18 -2.26 9.37
CA GLY A 60 5.59 -3.02 8.26
C GLY A 60 4.85 -4.27 8.74
N MET A 61 5.37 -4.98 9.75
CA MET A 61 4.66 -6.09 10.38
C MET A 61 3.38 -5.62 11.10
N LYS A 62 3.43 -4.53 11.87
CA LYS A 62 2.23 -3.95 12.51
C LYS A 62 1.19 -3.52 11.48
N SER A 63 1.63 -2.87 10.40
CA SER A 63 0.78 -2.47 9.28
C SER A 63 0.14 -3.68 8.60
N TRP A 64 0.92 -4.73 8.34
CA TRP A 64 0.41 -5.99 7.79
C TRP A 64 -0.64 -6.66 8.70
N PHE A 65 -0.38 -6.75 10.01
CA PHE A 65 -1.36 -7.27 10.97
C PHE A 65 -2.64 -6.44 11.00
N ARG A 66 -2.54 -5.11 10.95
CA ARG A 66 -3.71 -4.22 10.94
C ARG A 66 -4.54 -4.40 9.67
N ARG A 67 -3.91 -4.40 8.48
CA ARG A 67 -4.61 -4.66 7.20
C ARG A 67 -5.27 -6.04 7.19
N THR A 68 -4.56 -7.06 7.67
CA THR A 68 -5.10 -8.41 7.83
C THR A 68 -6.33 -8.40 8.74
N SER A 69 -6.25 -7.75 9.91
CA SER A 69 -7.38 -7.62 10.84
C SER A 69 -8.59 -6.91 10.20
N ILE A 70 -8.38 -5.84 9.43
CA ILE A 70 -9.46 -5.17 8.69
C ILE A 70 -10.08 -6.13 7.67
N SER A 71 -9.27 -6.86 6.90
CA SER A 71 -9.77 -7.81 5.91
C SER A 71 -10.58 -8.95 6.52
N TRP A 72 -10.23 -9.42 7.72
CA TRP A 72 -10.99 -10.48 8.42
C TRP A 72 -12.25 -9.95 9.10
N TYR A 73 -12.21 -8.72 9.59
CA TYR A 73 -13.30 -8.10 10.33
C TYR A 73 -13.57 -6.69 9.79
N PRO A 74 -14.06 -6.53 8.55
CA PRO A 74 -14.25 -5.22 7.95
C PRO A 74 -15.35 -4.43 8.68
N GLU A 75 -16.27 -5.11 9.37
CA GLU A 75 -17.39 -4.49 10.12
C GLU A 75 -16.92 -3.46 11.14
N GLN A 76 -15.73 -3.67 11.73
CA GLN A 76 -15.17 -2.71 12.69
C GLN A 76 -14.88 -1.34 12.06
N THR A 77 -14.72 -1.26 10.74
CA THR A 77 -14.36 -0.02 10.03
C THR A 77 -15.57 0.80 9.58
N LYS A 78 -16.81 0.31 9.77
CA LYS A 78 -18.03 1.03 9.35
C LYS A 78 -18.17 2.41 10.01
N THR A 79 -17.63 2.57 11.21
CA THR A 79 -17.71 3.81 11.98
C THR A 79 -16.38 4.56 12.05
N TRP A 80 -15.32 4.04 11.42
CA TRP A 80 -14.01 4.68 11.46
C TRP A 80 -13.96 5.88 10.52
N ASN A 81 -13.26 6.93 10.94
CA ASN A 81 -12.83 8.01 10.05
C ASN A 81 -11.50 7.64 9.36
N MET A 82 -11.03 8.48 8.42
CA MET A 82 -9.77 8.22 7.73
C MET A 82 -8.59 8.10 8.69
N THR A 83 -8.47 8.97 9.70
CA THR A 83 -7.39 8.92 10.70
C THR A 83 -7.31 7.58 11.43
N GLU A 84 -8.43 7.03 11.89
CA GLU A 84 -8.47 5.73 12.58
C GLU A 84 -8.13 4.56 11.64
N LEU A 85 -8.60 4.67 10.39
CA LEU A 85 -8.37 3.68 9.34
C LEU A 85 -6.89 3.64 8.92
N THR A 86 -6.26 4.79 8.74
CA THR A 86 -4.89 4.94 8.24
C THR A 86 -3.83 5.06 9.34
N ALA A 87 -4.21 5.04 10.62
CA ALA A 87 -3.27 5.19 11.74
C ALA A 87 -2.03 4.27 11.69
N HIS A 88 -2.16 3.08 11.09
CA HIS A 88 -1.06 2.15 10.89
C HIS A 88 -0.14 2.55 9.72
N CYS A 89 -0.68 3.17 8.68
CA CYS A 89 0.04 3.78 7.58
C CYS A 89 0.84 4.99 8.07
N ASP A 90 0.24 5.85 8.89
CA ASP A 90 0.91 7.04 9.44
C ASP A 90 2.09 6.67 10.35
N LYS A 91 1.95 5.62 11.17
CA LYS A 91 3.06 5.09 11.98
C LYS A 91 4.20 4.56 11.13
N TYR A 92 3.87 3.84 10.06
CA TYR A 92 4.85 3.34 9.11
C TYR A 92 5.57 4.50 8.41
N TYR A 93 4.81 5.45 7.85
CA TYR A 93 5.33 6.68 7.22
C TYR A 93 6.28 7.41 8.17
N THR A 94 5.84 7.69 9.40
CA THR A 94 6.63 8.42 10.40
C THR A 94 7.94 7.69 10.71
N CYS A 95 7.92 6.36 10.83
CA CYS A 95 9.15 5.60 11.04
C CYS A 95 10.11 5.77 9.86
N MET A 96 9.61 5.60 8.64
CA MET A 96 10.41 5.70 7.41
C MET A 96 10.94 7.13 7.19
N GLU A 97 10.14 8.16 7.45
CA GLU A 97 10.55 9.57 7.40
C GLU A 97 11.68 9.86 8.40
N ASN A 98 11.56 9.35 9.63
CA ASN A 98 12.59 9.51 10.66
C ASN A 98 13.93 8.85 10.32
N THR A 99 13.94 7.88 9.41
CA THR A 99 15.22 7.32 8.90
C THR A 99 15.99 8.33 8.06
N LYS A 100 15.31 9.36 7.51
CA LYS A 100 15.85 10.34 6.56
C LYS A 100 16.44 9.70 5.29
N CYS A 101 16.07 8.46 4.99
CA CYS A 101 16.66 7.70 3.89
C CYS A 101 15.76 7.55 2.69
N TYR A 102 14.45 7.67 2.82
CA TYR A 102 13.56 7.61 1.68
C TYR A 102 13.47 8.98 1.01
N LYS A 103 13.38 8.97 -0.33
CA LYS A 103 13.00 10.17 -1.08
C LYS A 103 11.57 10.57 -0.71
N ASP A 104 11.32 11.87 -0.64
CA ASP A 104 10.06 12.44 -0.15
C ASP A 104 8.85 11.90 -0.95
N PHE A 105 8.93 11.92 -2.28
CA PHE A 105 7.86 11.39 -3.13
C PHE A 105 7.56 9.91 -2.89
N VAL A 106 8.58 9.12 -2.51
CA VAL A 106 8.39 7.69 -2.20
C VAL A 106 7.67 7.51 -0.88
N LEU A 107 7.95 8.36 0.12
CA LEU A 107 7.25 8.31 1.40
C LEU A 107 5.76 8.53 1.20
N PHE A 108 5.40 9.60 0.47
CA PHE A 108 4.00 9.93 0.20
C PHE A 108 3.30 8.94 -0.73
N GLU A 109 3.98 8.42 -1.76
CA GLU A 109 3.44 7.34 -2.58
C GLU A 109 3.16 6.07 -1.75
N THR A 110 4.05 5.75 -0.81
CA THR A 110 3.88 4.60 0.09
C THR A 110 2.71 4.81 1.06
N LEU A 111 2.53 6.06 1.52
CA LEU A 111 1.38 6.46 2.34
C LEU A 111 0.07 6.35 1.55
N ASP A 112 0.00 6.85 0.31
CA ASP A 112 -1.17 6.72 -0.57
C ASP A 112 -1.55 5.25 -0.74
N ARG A 113 -0.60 4.40 -1.13
CA ARG A 113 -0.85 2.96 -1.35
C ARG A 113 -1.40 2.29 -0.10
N CYS A 114 -0.79 2.54 1.07
CA CYS A 114 -1.24 1.94 2.32
C CYS A 114 -2.66 2.42 2.69
N SER A 115 -2.92 3.72 2.59
CA SER A 115 -4.22 4.31 2.91
C SER A 115 -5.31 3.86 1.94
N HIS A 116 -4.99 3.78 0.64
CA HIS A 116 -5.89 3.28 -0.39
C HIS A 116 -6.23 1.81 -0.20
N ASP A 117 -5.24 0.97 0.12
CA ASP A 117 -5.47 -0.44 0.47
C ASP A 117 -6.43 -0.55 1.65
N ALA A 118 -6.14 0.15 2.75
CA ALA A 118 -6.96 0.15 3.96
C ALA A 118 -8.41 0.59 3.70
N PHE A 119 -8.59 1.62 2.88
CA PHE A 119 -9.90 2.10 2.42
C PHE A 119 -10.66 1.06 1.61
N ASN A 120 -10.00 0.41 0.65
CA ASN A 120 -10.62 -0.61 -0.21
C ASN A 120 -11.05 -1.86 0.56
N ILE A 121 -10.22 -2.36 1.47
CA ILE A 121 -10.54 -3.56 2.25
C ILE A 121 -11.48 -3.26 3.43
N GLY A 122 -11.53 -2.01 3.88
CA GLY A 122 -12.39 -1.54 4.96
C GLY A 122 -13.70 -0.98 4.41
N PRO A 123 -13.96 0.34 4.57
CA PRO A 123 -15.28 0.90 4.34
C PRO A 123 -15.76 0.81 2.87
N MET A 124 -14.87 0.91 1.89
CA MET A 124 -15.26 0.80 0.47
C MET A 124 -15.69 -0.62 0.10
N SER A 125 -15.25 -1.66 0.81
CA SER A 125 -15.65 -3.05 0.53
C SER A 125 -17.17 -3.24 0.63
N PHE A 126 -17.81 -2.57 1.60
CA PHE A 126 -19.27 -2.56 1.77
C PHE A 126 -19.96 -1.86 0.61
N CYS A 127 -19.46 -0.69 0.22
CA CYS A 127 -19.98 0.06 -0.92
C CYS A 127 -19.86 -0.76 -2.21
N TYR A 128 -18.72 -1.42 -2.46
CA TYR A 128 -18.57 -2.31 -3.60
C TYR A 128 -19.52 -3.50 -3.57
N SER A 129 -19.81 -4.07 -2.39
CA SER A 129 -20.84 -5.12 -2.27
C SER A 129 -22.19 -4.60 -2.75
N THR A 130 -22.62 -3.44 -2.24
CA THR A 130 -23.88 -2.81 -2.64
C THR A 130 -23.93 -2.49 -4.13
N LEU A 131 -22.84 -1.94 -4.69
CA LEU A 131 -22.78 -1.65 -6.12
C LEU A 131 -22.87 -2.95 -6.94
N ARG A 132 -22.19 -4.04 -6.55
CA ARG A 132 -22.34 -5.34 -7.22
C ARG A 132 -23.76 -5.88 -7.13
N ASP A 133 -24.44 -5.71 -6.00
CA ASP A 133 -25.84 -6.10 -5.85
C ASP A 133 -26.77 -5.26 -6.75
N VAL A 134 -26.50 -3.97 -6.91
CA VAL A 134 -27.23 -3.12 -7.86
C VAL A 134 -26.95 -3.55 -9.30
N ALA A 135 -25.70 -3.81 -9.68
CA ALA A 135 -25.35 -4.31 -11.02
C ALA A 135 -26.10 -5.60 -11.35
N LYS A 136 -26.21 -6.51 -10.38
CA LYS A 136 -26.86 -7.80 -10.55
C LYS A 136 -28.38 -7.69 -10.67
N ASN A 137 -29.02 -6.89 -9.81
CA ASN A 137 -30.48 -6.80 -9.73
C ASN A 137 -31.07 -5.75 -10.68
N PHE A 138 -30.29 -4.73 -11.03
CA PHE A 138 -30.70 -3.59 -11.84
C PHE A 138 -29.55 -3.17 -12.79
N PRO A 139 -29.26 -3.98 -13.83
CA PRO A 139 -28.08 -3.78 -14.66
C PRO A 139 -28.03 -2.39 -15.30
N ASP A 140 -29.16 -1.77 -15.64
CA ASP A 140 -29.17 -0.45 -16.30
C ASP A 140 -29.01 0.75 -15.36
N LYS A 141 -28.91 0.50 -14.04
CA LYS A 141 -28.87 1.57 -13.02
C LYS A 141 -27.47 2.08 -12.67
N LEU A 142 -26.44 1.25 -12.85
CA LEU A 142 -25.06 1.68 -12.65
C LEU A 142 -24.46 2.23 -13.92
N SER A 143 -23.62 3.24 -13.77
CA SER A 143 -22.84 3.78 -14.88
C SER A 143 -21.94 2.70 -15.50
N SER A 144 -21.61 2.85 -16.79
CA SER A 144 -20.70 1.93 -17.48
C SER A 144 -19.33 1.90 -16.82
N CYS A 145 -18.80 3.07 -16.45
CA CYS A 145 -17.50 3.20 -15.82
C CYS A 145 -17.39 2.39 -14.51
N VAL A 146 -18.42 2.42 -13.66
CA VAL A 146 -18.41 1.66 -12.41
C VAL A 146 -18.48 0.15 -12.66
N LYS A 147 -19.24 -0.30 -13.65
CA LYS A 147 -19.28 -1.73 -14.03
C LYS A 147 -17.90 -2.20 -14.49
N GLU A 148 -17.28 -1.45 -15.40
CA GLU A 148 -15.93 -1.75 -15.89
C GLU A 148 -14.92 -1.80 -14.75
N HIS A 149 -14.96 -0.86 -13.80
CA HIS A 149 -14.10 -0.88 -12.62
C HIS A 149 -14.35 -2.09 -11.69
N LEU A 150 -15.62 -2.47 -11.48
CA LEU A 150 -15.97 -3.62 -10.65
C LEU A 150 -15.50 -4.95 -11.25
N ASP A 151 -15.44 -5.04 -12.57
CA ASP A 151 -15.01 -6.22 -13.33
C ASP A 151 -13.49 -6.22 -13.63
N ALA A 152 -12.84 -5.06 -13.52
CA ALA A 152 -11.42 -4.90 -13.80
C ALA A 152 -10.52 -5.53 -12.73
N THR A 153 -9.33 -5.97 -13.18
CA THR A 153 -8.24 -6.30 -12.26
C THR A 153 -7.68 -5.01 -11.62
N PRO A 154 -7.47 -4.96 -10.30
CA PRO A 154 -6.95 -3.77 -9.63
C PRO A 154 -5.61 -3.31 -10.23
N THR A 155 -5.51 -2.03 -10.62
CA THR A 155 -4.24 -1.44 -11.04
C THR A 155 -3.29 -1.30 -9.85
N ARG A 156 -2.00 -1.59 -10.06
CA ARG A 156 -0.94 -1.35 -9.08
C ARG A 156 -0.24 0.00 -9.25
N LYS A 157 -0.49 0.69 -10.38
CA LYS A 157 0.11 1.99 -10.69
C LYS A 157 -0.97 3.06 -10.65
N TRP A 158 -0.70 4.11 -9.88
CA TRP A 158 -1.59 5.25 -9.72
C TRP A 158 -0.88 6.50 -10.21
N THR A 159 -1.46 7.13 -11.22
CA THR A 159 -1.11 8.51 -11.61
C THR A 159 -2.20 9.45 -11.11
N CYS A 160 -1.95 10.75 -11.19
CA CYS A 160 -2.95 11.77 -10.86
C CYS A 160 -4.22 11.60 -11.69
N GLU A 161 -4.08 11.37 -12.99
CA GLU A 161 -5.22 11.18 -13.90
C GLU A 161 -6.02 9.95 -13.50
N ILE A 162 -5.38 8.80 -13.32
CA ILE A 162 -6.07 7.55 -12.96
C ILE A 162 -6.81 7.69 -11.63
N ALA A 163 -6.18 8.29 -10.62
CA ALA A 163 -6.80 8.46 -9.32
C ALA A 163 -7.98 9.44 -9.36
N GLN A 164 -7.86 10.55 -10.10
CA GLN A 164 -8.93 11.53 -10.28
C GLN A 164 -10.09 10.97 -11.08
N ASP A 165 -9.81 10.31 -12.21
CA ASP A 165 -10.81 9.72 -13.09
C ASP A 165 -11.60 8.64 -12.36
N LEU A 166 -10.94 7.78 -11.58
CA LEU A 166 -11.63 6.78 -10.78
C LEU A 166 -12.51 7.42 -9.69
N GLY A 167 -12.01 8.45 -9.01
CA GLY A 167 -12.80 9.20 -8.03
C GLY A 167 -14.08 9.78 -8.63
N ASN A 168 -13.95 10.41 -9.80
CA ASN A 168 -15.07 10.98 -10.56
C ASN A 168 -16.03 9.91 -11.09
N CYS A 169 -15.50 8.77 -11.55
CA CYS A 169 -16.25 7.61 -12.03
C CYS A 169 -17.16 7.04 -10.94
N LEU A 170 -16.61 6.83 -9.74
CA LEU A 170 -17.35 6.20 -8.64
C LEU A 170 -18.33 7.17 -7.95
N LEU A 171 -18.01 8.46 -7.86
CA LEU A 171 -18.73 9.42 -7.02
C LEU A 171 -20.26 9.46 -7.22
N PRO A 172 -20.81 9.47 -8.45
CA PRO A 172 -22.26 9.49 -8.66
C PRO A 172 -22.96 8.25 -8.09
N ASP A 173 -22.41 7.06 -8.36
CA ASP A 173 -23.00 5.80 -7.93
C ASP A 173 -22.80 5.56 -6.42
N VAL A 174 -21.65 5.97 -5.87
CA VAL A 174 -21.41 6.00 -4.42
C VAL A 174 -22.47 6.85 -3.72
N LYS A 175 -22.76 8.04 -4.25
CA LYS A 175 -23.78 8.95 -3.68
C LYS A 175 -25.19 8.37 -3.75
N ASN A 176 -25.50 7.60 -4.79
CA ASN A 176 -26.85 7.10 -5.04
C ASN A 176 -27.16 5.77 -4.34
N TYR A 177 -26.16 4.91 -4.17
CA TYR A 177 -26.39 3.52 -3.75
C TYR A 177 -25.69 3.11 -2.46
N CYS A 178 -24.58 3.76 -2.08
CA CYS A 178 -23.88 3.40 -0.85
C CYS A 178 -24.48 4.12 0.38
N GLU A 179 -24.12 3.66 1.59
CA GLU A 179 -24.68 4.21 2.82
C GLU A 179 -24.40 5.73 2.92
N PRO A 180 -25.35 6.58 3.37
CA PRO A 180 -25.16 8.03 3.37
C PRO A 180 -23.97 8.53 4.19
N ASN A 181 -23.63 7.84 5.28
CA ASN A 181 -22.46 8.09 6.14
C ASN A 181 -21.13 7.72 5.47
N PHE A 182 -21.14 6.98 4.37
CA PHE A 182 -19.94 6.61 3.61
C PHE A 182 -19.45 7.74 2.69
N LEU A 183 -20.35 8.61 2.21
CA LEU A 183 -19.96 9.67 1.26
C LEU A 183 -18.89 10.64 1.80
N PRO A 184 -18.93 11.08 3.08
CA PRO A 184 -17.86 11.90 3.65
C PRO A 184 -16.49 11.22 3.61
N ILE A 185 -16.37 9.97 4.05
CA ILE A 185 -15.09 9.24 4.07
C ILE A 185 -14.60 8.95 2.65
N PHE A 186 -15.50 8.69 1.68
CA PHE A 186 -15.12 8.56 0.28
C PHE A 186 -14.47 9.84 -0.25
N LYS A 187 -15.06 11.01 0.01
CA LYS A 187 -14.52 12.30 -0.43
C LYS A 187 -13.18 12.63 0.24
N GLU A 188 -13.08 12.39 1.55
CA GLU A 188 -11.84 12.58 2.31
C GLU A 188 -10.72 11.67 1.78
N HIS A 189 -11.03 10.42 1.48
CA HIS A 189 -10.11 9.51 0.81
C HIS A 189 -9.65 10.07 -0.55
N GLN A 190 -10.56 10.50 -1.43
CA GLN A 190 -10.17 11.06 -2.74
C GLN A 190 -9.28 12.30 -2.59
N ASP A 191 -9.60 13.21 -1.67
CA ASP A 191 -8.77 14.40 -1.40
C ASP A 191 -7.37 14.03 -0.89
N SER A 192 -7.30 13.04 0.03
CA SER A 192 -6.03 12.52 0.55
C SER A 192 -5.17 11.90 -0.55
N ARG A 193 -5.77 11.20 -1.51
CA ARG A 193 -5.04 10.65 -2.67
C ARG A 193 -4.45 11.76 -3.53
N MET A 194 -5.24 12.79 -3.85
CA MET A 194 -4.76 13.92 -4.64
C MET A 194 -3.60 14.64 -3.94
N PHE A 195 -3.64 14.73 -2.61
CA PHE A 195 -2.55 15.29 -1.81
C PHE A 195 -1.29 14.42 -1.84
N ASN A 196 -1.41 13.14 -1.46
CA ASN A 196 -0.27 12.24 -1.31
C ASN A 196 0.44 11.97 -2.65
N LEU A 197 -0.29 12.00 -3.76
CA LEU A 197 0.30 11.86 -5.09
C LEU A 197 0.86 13.19 -5.63
N GLY A 198 0.71 14.31 -4.90
CA GLY A 198 1.18 15.63 -5.31
C GLY A 198 0.37 16.26 -6.46
N CYS A 199 -0.85 15.77 -6.69
CA CYS A 199 -1.69 16.16 -7.82
C CYS A 199 -2.40 17.51 -7.64
N ASP A 200 -2.65 17.89 -6.39
CA ASP A 200 -3.36 19.14 -6.06
C ASP A 200 -2.44 20.35 -5.80
N GLY A 201 -1.12 20.15 -5.90
CA GLY A 201 -0.11 21.19 -5.68
C GLY A 201 0.06 21.67 -4.23
N ARG A 202 -0.68 21.11 -3.26
CA ARG A 202 -0.49 21.42 -1.82
C ARG A 202 0.79 20.79 -1.29
N LEU A 203 1.18 19.64 -1.85
CA LEU A 203 2.41 18.93 -1.50
C LEU A 203 3.56 19.35 -2.42
N LYS A 204 4.70 19.72 -1.83
CA LYS A 204 5.95 19.99 -2.56
C LYS A 204 7.03 19.04 -2.07
N PHE A 205 7.44 18.12 -2.94
CA PHE A 205 8.47 17.15 -2.62
C PHE A 205 9.84 17.82 -2.49
N LYS A 206 10.48 17.68 -1.34
CA LYS A 206 11.79 18.32 -1.06
C LYS A 206 12.92 17.77 -1.93
N ASP A 207 12.85 16.48 -2.28
CA ASP A 207 13.94 15.79 -2.99
C ASP A 207 13.72 15.71 -4.52
N MET A 208 12.72 16.40 -5.07
CA MET A 208 12.57 16.50 -6.52
C MET A 208 13.55 17.52 -7.13
N GLU A 209 14.03 18.49 -6.34
CA GLU A 209 14.99 19.48 -6.83
C GLU A 209 16.35 18.86 -7.16
N ASP A 210 16.79 17.84 -6.42
CA ASP A 210 18.03 17.08 -6.70
C ASP A 210 17.99 16.34 -8.06
N LEU A 211 16.80 16.07 -8.61
CA LEU A 211 16.66 15.44 -9.93
C LEU A 211 16.86 16.40 -11.09
N LYS A 212 16.74 17.73 -10.88
CA LYS A 212 17.04 18.70 -11.94
C LYS A 212 18.54 18.80 -12.25
N ASP A 213 19.39 18.45 -11.29
CA ASP A 213 20.84 18.47 -11.48
C ASP A 213 21.40 17.17 -12.09
N HIS A 214 20.61 16.09 -12.10
CA HIS A 214 20.96 14.84 -12.75
C HIS A 214 20.11 14.64 -14.00
N ASN A 215 20.68 15.06 -15.14
CA ASN A 215 20.21 14.85 -16.53
C ASN A 215 18.99 13.92 -16.63
N ALA A 216 17.86 14.49 -17.03
CA ALA A 216 16.54 13.87 -17.14
C ALA A 216 16.45 12.66 -18.10
N THR A 217 17.55 12.15 -18.65
CA THR A 217 17.58 10.99 -19.54
C THR A 217 17.45 9.64 -18.83
N ASP A 218 17.74 9.53 -17.53
CA ASP A 218 17.79 8.20 -16.87
C ASP A 218 16.50 7.79 -16.13
N LEU A 219 15.50 8.66 -15.99
CA LEU A 219 14.32 8.36 -15.15
C LEU A 219 13.08 7.90 -15.91
N VAL A 220 13.00 8.07 -17.23
CA VAL A 220 11.83 7.60 -18.01
C VAL A 220 11.85 6.06 -18.17
N GLY A 221 12.98 5.40 -17.93
CA GLY A 221 13.13 3.94 -18.10
C GLY A 221 12.75 3.08 -16.88
N SER A 222 12.49 3.66 -15.71
CA SER A 222 12.38 2.89 -14.46
C SER A 222 10.95 2.52 -14.08
N SER A 223 10.13 2.13 -15.06
CA SER A 223 8.84 1.48 -14.81
C SER A 223 9.03 -0.04 -14.84
N VAL A 224 9.73 -0.55 -13.83
CA VAL A 224 10.17 -1.95 -13.73
C VAL A 224 8.98 -2.93 -13.72
N GLU A 225 9.03 -3.88 -14.65
CA GLU A 225 8.20 -5.09 -14.74
C GLU A 225 8.40 -5.96 -13.48
N ILE A 226 7.29 -6.39 -12.89
CA ILE A 226 7.29 -7.51 -11.94
C ILE A 226 6.12 -8.40 -12.36
N GLU A 227 6.46 -9.50 -13.05
CA GLU A 227 5.57 -10.65 -13.29
C GLU A 227 5.04 -11.23 -11.97
#